data_AF-A0A176QH13-F1
#
_entry.id   AF-A0A176QH13-F1
#
_cell.length_a   1.000
_cell.length_b   1.000
_cell.length_c   1.000
_cell.angle_alpha   90.00
_cell.angle_beta   90.00
_cell.angle_gamma   90.00
#
_symmetry.space_group_name_H-M   'P 1'
#
loop_
_entity.id
_entity.type
_entity.pdbx_description
1 polymer ?
#
loop_
_entity_poly.entity_id
_entity_poly.type
_entity_poly.pdbx_seq_one_letter_code
_entity_poly.pdbx_strand_id
1 'polypeptide(L)' 'MGNPSWYVPVMLGLMLLGLLWVVTFYITQQEYPVAAWGQWNLGAGFALMMAGFVMTTRWK' A
#
# COMPACT_ATOMS: atom_id res chain seq x y z
N MET A 1 -9.60 23.92 -13.86
CA MET A 1 -10.16 23.27 -12.65
C MET A 1 -9.06 22.40 -12.08
N GLY A 2 -8.40 22.87 -11.02
CA GLY A 2 -7.19 22.22 -10.50
C GLY A 2 -7.54 20.88 -9.84
N ASN A 3 -6.79 19.84 -10.19
CA ASN A 3 -6.88 18.55 -9.52
C ASN A 3 -6.71 18.78 -8.00
N PRO A 4 -7.59 18.23 -7.15
CA PRO A 4 -7.52 18.44 -5.72
C PRO A 4 -6.13 18.10 -5.15
N SER A 5 -5.56 19.00 -4.37
CA SER A 5 -4.21 18.86 -3.78
C SER A 5 -4.06 17.64 -2.87
N TRP A 6 -5.16 17.00 -2.46
CA TRP A 6 -5.19 15.78 -1.66
C TRP A 6 -4.98 14.49 -2.48
N TYR A 7 -5.09 14.52 -3.80
CA TYR A 7 -4.90 13.33 -4.63
C TYR A 7 -3.45 12.82 -4.58
N VAL A 8 -2.49 13.74 -4.70
CA VAL A 8 -1.05 13.46 -4.68
C VAL A 8 -0.59 12.87 -3.34
N PRO A 9 -0.91 13.45 -2.16
CA PRO A 9 -0.51 12.86 -0.88
C PRO A 9 -1.24 11.55 -0.58
N VAL A 10 -2.47 11.32 -1.04
CA VAL A 10 -3.14 10.01 -0.86
C VAL A 10 -2.50 8.94 -1.74
N MET A 11 -2.15 9.26 -2.99
CA MET A 11 -1.43 8.37 -3.90
C MET A 11 -0.08 7.96 -3.32
N LEU A 12 0.72 8.94 -2.87
CA LEU A 12 2.01 8.69 -2.21
C LEU A 12 1.84 7.93 -0.90
N GLY A 13 0.82 8.30 -0.12
CA GLY A 13 0.45 7.62 1.12
C GLY A 13 0.19 6.14 0.89
N LEU A 14 -0.66 5.78 -0.07
CA LEU A 14 -0.96 4.38 -0.41
C LEU A 14 0.27 3.60 -0.90
N MET A 15 1.12 4.22 -1.71
CA MET A 15 2.37 3.57 -2.16
C MET A 15 3.33 3.32 -0.99
N LEU A 16 3.53 4.31 -0.12
CA LEU A 16 4.39 4.18 1.07
C LEU A 16 3.81 3.18 2.07
N LEU A 17 2.48 3.15 2.23
CA LEU A 17 1.79 2.25 3.15
C LEU A 17 1.87 0.80 2.66
N GLY A 18 1.70 0.56 1.35
CA GLY A 18 1.93 -0.76 0.74
C GLY A 18 3.38 -1.23 0.86
N LEU A 19 4.35 -0.33 0.65
CA LEU A 19 5.77 -0.62 0.85
C LEU A 19 6.07 -0.96 2.31
N LEU A 20 5.63 -0.12 3.26
CA LEU A 20 5.78 -0.34 4.69
C LEU A 20 5.16 -1.68 5.11
N TRP A 21 3.99 -2.03 4.59
CA TRP A 21 3.34 -3.30 4.91
C TRP A 21 4.20 -4.50 4.53
N VAL A 22 4.69 -4.55 3.29
CA VAL A 22 5.53 -5.65 2.81
C VAL A 22 6.88 -5.68 3.54
N VAL A 23 7.51 -4.51 3.73
CA VAL A 23 8.79 -4.41 4.45
C VAL A 23 8.64 -4.88 5.90
N THR A 24 7.58 -4.47 6.59
CA THR A 24 7.33 -4.89 7.98
C THR A 24 7.11 -6.39 8.06
N PHE A 25 6.32 -6.96 7.15
CA PHE A 25 6.07 -8.41 7.08
C PHE A 25 7.34 -9.22 6.79
N TYR A 26 8.22 -8.70 5.94
CA TYR A 26 9.49 -9.35 5.59
C TYR A 26 10.50 -9.28 6.74
N ILE A 27 10.64 -8.11 7.37
CA ILE A 27 11.57 -7.88 8.50
C ILE A 27 11.15 -8.70 9.72
N THR A 28 9.85 -8.83 9.97
CA THR A 28 9.32 -9.56 11.13
C THR A 28 9.18 -11.06 10.90
N GLN A 29 9.80 -11.61 9.86
CA GLN A 29 9.77 -13.05 9.55
C GLN A 29 8.35 -13.65 9.56
N GLN A 30 7.38 -12.92 8.99
CA GLN A 30 5.97 -13.32 8.91
C GLN A 30 5.18 -13.24 10.24
N GLU A 31 5.76 -12.61 11.28
CA GLU A 31 5.16 -12.56 12.61
C GLU A 31 4.31 -11.29 12.84
N TYR A 32 4.60 -10.19 12.14
CA TYR A 32 3.81 -8.94 12.18
C TYR A 32 3.42 -8.46 10.78
N PRO A 33 2.30 -7.72 10.58
CA PRO A 33 1.40 -7.15 11.59
C PRO A 33 0.31 -8.12 12.11
N VAL A 34 0.02 -9.21 11.38
CA VAL A 34 -0.95 -10.24 11.79
C VAL A 34 -0.38 -11.63 11.46
N ALA A 35 0.25 -12.29 12.43
CA ALA A 35 0.78 -13.66 12.27
C ALA A 35 -0.30 -14.65 11.78
N ALA A 36 -1.55 -14.47 12.21
CA ALA A 36 -2.69 -15.32 11.86
C ALA A 36 -3.04 -15.34 10.37
N TRP A 37 -2.65 -14.31 9.61
CA TRP A 37 -2.91 -14.23 8.17
C TRP A 37 -1.82 -14.92 7.34
N GLY A 38 -0.66 -15.25 7.92
CA GLY A 38 0.44 -15.92 7.21
C GLY A 38 0.77 -15.23 5.89
N GLN A 39 0.73 -15.96 4.77
CA GLN A 39 1.00 -15.43 3.42
C GLN A 39 -0.02 -14.40 2.91
N TRP A 40 -1.21 -14.28 3.50
CA TRP A 40 -2.20 -13.26 3.09
C TRP A 40 -1.73 -11.83 3.33
N ASN A 41 -0.79 -11.61 4.24
CA ASN A 41 -0.19 -10.29 4.46
C ASN A 41 0.59 -9.78 3.23
N LEU A 42 1.25 -10.67 2.48
CA LEU A 42 1.89 -10.33 1.20
C LEU A 42 0.85 -9.92 0.17
N GLY A 43 -0.27 -10.64 0.10
CA GLY A 43 -1.40 -10.30 -0.78
C GLY A 43 -2.02 -8.94 -0.43
N ALA A 44 -2.17 -8.62 0.85
CA ALA A 44 -2.68 -7.33 1.31
C ALA A 44 -1.72 -6.17 0.96
N GLY A 45 -0.41 -6.35 1.18
CA GLY A 45 0.60 -5.37 0.78
C GLY A 45 0.62 -5.14 -0.74
N PHE A 46 0.44 -6.19 -1.53
CA PHE A 46 0.34 -6.11 -2.99
C PHE A 46 -0.94 -5.37 -3.43
N ALA A 47 -2.08 -5.64 -2.79
CA ALA A 47 -3.33 -4.96 -3.06
C ALA A 47 -3.26 -3.45 -2.72
N LEU A 48 -2.56 -3.09 -1.64
CA LEU A 48 -2.28 -1.69 -1.28
C LEU A 48 -1.42 -0.99 -2.34
N MET A 49 -0.35 -1.63 -2.82
CA MET A 49 0.46 -1.09 -3.92
C MET A 49 -0.36 -0.94 -5.21
N MET A 50 -1.19 -1.94 -5.55
CA MET A 50 -2.10 -1.85 -6.70
C MET A 50 -3.10 -0.70 -6.55
N ALA A 51 -3.65 -0.46 -5.35
CA ALA A 51 -4.55 0.67 -5.10
C ALA A 51 -3.85 2.03 -5.33
N GLY A 52 -2.60 2.16 -4.86
CA GLY A 52 -1.77 3.34 -5.15
C GLY A 52 -1.53 3.53 -6.64
N PHE A 53 -1.30 2.44 -7.38
CA PHE A 53 -1.11 2.46 -8.83
C PHE A 53 -2.41 2.76 -9.61
N VAL A 54 -3.56 2.30 -9.14
CA VAL A 54 -4.85 2.67 -9.76
C VAL A 54 -5.10 4.16 -9.61
N MET A 55 -4.74 4.77 -8.48
CA MET A 55 -4.74 6.23 -8.35
C MET A 55 -3.78 6.90 -9.35
N THR A 56 -2.61 6.34 -9.66
CA THR A 56 -1.75 6.93 -10.70
C THR A 56 -2.33 6.83 -12.12
N THR A 57 -3.37 6.03 -12.35
CA THR A 57 -4.07 5.96 -13.66
C THR A 57 -5.29 6.86 -13.76
N ARG A 58 -5.83 7.33 -12.63
CA ARG A 58 -7.03 8.18 -12.56
C ARG A 58 -6.72 9.68 -12.50
N TRP A 59 -5.67 10.14 -13.18
CA TRP A 59 -5.45 11.57 -13.37
C TRP A 59 -6.49 12.11 -14.36
N LYS A 60 -7.44 12.89 -13.88
CA LYS A 60 -8.32 13.72 -14.69
C LYS A 60 -8.22 15.17 -14.23
#